data_AF-A0A1X0KHX6-F1
#
_entry.id   AF-A0A1X0KHX6-F1
#
_cell.length_a   1.000
_cell.length_b   1.000
_cell.length_c   1.000
_cell.angle_alpha   90.00
_cell.angle_beta   90.00
_cell.angle_gamma   90.00
#
_symmetry.space_group_name_H-M   'P 1'
#
loop_
_entity.id
_entity.type
_entity.pdbx_description
1 polymer ?
#
loop_
_entity_poly.entity_id
_entity_poly.type
_entity_poly.pdbx_seq_one_letter_code
_entity_poly.pdbx_strand_id
1 'polypeptide(L)'
;MPGMMCAVCGTGFTARSDAVYCSSACRQKAHRARSARRTAVLREIVKRSSPTSRAMQSDAGTSLQRSVATSVRRAREQLDRSRELCRTAALRLQQSDAIRQQLRTDWSARSAPTPDAGGGSWPGS
;
A
#
# COMPACT_ATOMS: atom_id res chain seq x y z
N MET A 1 8.65 -30.88 35.16
CA MET A 1 8.09 -30.75 33.80
C MET A 1 9.24 -30.51 32.85
N PRO A 2 9.43 -31.33 31.79
CA PRO A 2 10.49 -31.07 30.81
C PRO A 2 10.20 -29.74 30.10
N GLY A 3 11.04 -28.74 30.33
CA GLY A 3 10.96 -27.46 29.63
C GLY A 3 11.37 -27.64 28.17
N MET A 4 10.75 -26.90 27.25
CA MET A 4 11.19 -26.89 25.85
C MET A 4 12.40 -25.98 25.68
N MET A 5 13.34 -26.36 24.81
CA MET A 5 14.52 -25.55 24.53
C MET A 5 14.29 -24.67 23.30
N CYS A 6 14.62 -23.37 23.41
CA CYS A 6 14.52 -22.47 22.28
C CYS A 6 15.60 -22.78 21.23
N ALA A 7 15.20 -22.98 19.97
CA ALA A 7 16.11 -23.26 18.86
C ALA A 7 17.07 -22.10 18.48
N VAL A 8 16.99 -20.95 19.16
CA VAL A 8 17.78 -19.75 18.85
C VAL A 8 18.75 -19.37 19.98
N CYS A 9 18.31 -19.46 21.23
CA CYS A 9 19.12 -19.08 22.40
C CYS A 9 19.38 -20.25 23.35
N GLY A 10 18.81 -21.43 23.12
CA GLY A 10 19.01 -22.63 23.94
C GLY A 10 18.34 -22.59 25.31
N THR A 11 17.71 -21.47 25.69
CA THR A 11 17.05 -21.33 26.98
C THR A 11 15.80 -22.21 27.07
N GLY A 12 15.63 -22.88 28.21
CA GLY A 12 14.38 -23.56 28.56
C GLY A 12 13.23 -22.56 28.70
N PHE A 13 12.04 -22.90 28.18
CA PHE A 13 10.84 -22.08 28.33
C PHE A 13 9.58 -22.94 28.40
N THR A 14 8.54 -22.36 29.02
CA THR A 14 7.22 -22.98 29.15
C THR A 14 6.33 -22.47 28.03
N ALA A 15 5.82 -23.37 27.21
CA ALA A 15 4.88 -23.06 26.13
C ALA A 15 4.11 -24.31 25.71
N ARG A 16 3.26 -24.18 24.69
CA ARG A 16 2.59 -25.31 24.02
C ARG A 16 3.61 -26.22 23.35
N SER A 17 3.32 -27.53 23.29
CA SER A 17 4.25 -28.56 22.77
C SER A 17 4.80 -28.34 21.36
N ASP A 18 4.19 -27.47 20.56
CA ASP A 18 4.61 -27.09 19.20
C ASP A 18 5.49 -25.82 19.16
N ALA A 19 5.73 -25.15 20.29
CA ALA A 19 6.48 -23.92 20.31
C ALA A 19 7.99 -24.16 20.19
N VAL A 20 8.59 -23.55 19.16
CA VAL A 20 10.03 -23.67 18.84
C VAL A 20 10.87 -22.53 19.44
N TYR A 21 10.23 -21.41 19.78
CA TYR A 21 10.90 -20.17 20.16
C TYR A 21 10.32 -19.57 21.43
N CYS A 22 11.21 -19.20 22.37
CA CYS A 22 10.81 -18.63 23.66
C CYS A 22 10.21 -17.22 23.56
N SER A 23 10.48 -16.48 22.49
CA SER A 23 10.04 -15.08 22.35
C SER A 23 9.90 -14.63 20.90
N SER A 24 9.24 -13.49 20.69
CA SER A 24 9.16 -12.79 19.40
C SER A 24 10.55 -12.37 18.89
N ALA A 25 11.45 -11.98 19.78
CA ALA A 25 12.83 -11.64 19.42
C ALA A 25 13.57 -12.85 18.82
N CYS A 26 13.45 -14.03 19.44
CA CYS A 26 14.01 -15.27 18.89
C CYS A 26 13.36 -15.65 17.56
N ARG A 27 12.04 -15.50 17.42
CA ARG A 27 11.34 -15.69 16.12
C ARG A 27 11.91 -14.79 15.03
N GLN A 28 12.09 -13.50 15.32
CA GLN A 28 12.62 -12.53 14.36
C GLN A 28 14.07 -12.83 13.98
N LYS A 29 14.90 -13.20 14.96
CA LYS A 29 16.30 -13.60 14.71
C LYS A 29 16.38 -14.83 13.81
N ALA A 30 15.57 -15.86 14.08
CA ALA A 30 15.48 -17.05 13.24
C ALA A 30 15.02 -16.71 11.81
N HIS A 31 14.01 -15.85 11.67
CA HIS A 31 13.54 -15.37 10.37
C HIS A 31 14.67 -14.67 9.59
N ARG A 32 15.34 -13.69 10.21
CA ARG A 32 16.45 -12.96 9.59
C ARG A 32 17.58 -13.89 9.15
N ALA A 33 17.96 -14.87 9.98
CA ALA A 33 18.99 -15.84 9.66
C ALA A 33 18.61 -16.72 8.45
N ARG A 34 17.34 -17.17 8.35
CA ARG A 34 16.86 -17.91 7.18
C ARG A 34 16.88 -17.06 5.91
N SER A 35 16.40 -15.81 5.98
CA SER A 35 16.43 -14.89 4.85
C SER A 35 17.86 -14.63 4.36
N ALA A 36 18.79 -14.39 5.30
CA ALA A 36 20.19 -14.17 4.98
C ALA A 36 20.81 -15.38 4.26
N ARG A 37 20.60 -16.60 4.79
CA ARG A 37 21.06 -17.84 4.13
C ARG A 37 20.50 -18.00 2.73
N ARG A 38 19.20 -17.76 2.54
CA ARG A 38 18.56 -17.84 1.22
C ARG A 38 19.19 -16.84 0.23
N THR A 39 19.42 -15.60 0.66
CA THR A 39 20.08 -14.60 -0.18
C THR A 39 21.53 -14.94 -0.49
N ALA A 40 22.26 -15.54 0.46
CA ALA A 40 23.65 -15.96 0.25
C ALA A 40 23.73 -17.10 -0.78
N VAL A 41 22.84 -18.09 -0.70
CA VAL A 41 22.77 -19.19 -1.69
C VAL A 41 22.49 -18.65 -3.09
N LEU A 42 21.52 -17.73 -3.24
CA LEU A 42 21.23 -17.12 -4.54
C LEU A 42 22.43 -16.35 -5.10
N ARG A 43 23.13 -15.59 -4.26
CA ARG A 43 24.35 -14.87 -4.68
C ARG A 43 25.46 -15.82 -5.10
N GLU A 44 25.64 -16.93 -4.39
CA GLU A 44 26.66 -17.92 -4.70
C GLU A 44 26.35 -18.67 -6.00
N ILE A 45 25.09 -19.00 -6.26
CA ILE A 45 24.64 -19.56 -7.55
C ILE A 45 24.99 -18.60 -8.69
N VAL A 46 24.67 -17.31 -8.54
CA VAL A 46 25.01 -16.28 -9.53
C VAL A 46 26.53 -16.18 -9.72
N LYS A 47 27.31 -16.19 -8.63
CA LYS A 47 28.78 -16.07 -8.67
C LYS A 47 29.46 -17.27 -9.35
N ARG A 48 29.02 -18.50 -9.05
CA ARG A 48 29.57 -19.73 -9.66
C ARG A 48 29.25 -19.87 -11.15
N SER A 49 28.22 -19.16 -11.61
CA SER A 49 27.80 -19.17 -13.01
C SER A 49 28.70 -18.34 -13.95
N SER A 50 29.96 -18.03 -13.58
CA SER A 50 30.90 -17.22 -14.37
C SER A 50 32.34 -17.72 -14.21
N PRO A 51 32.90 -18.43 -15.22
CA PRO A 51 33.58 -17.73 -16.31
C PRO A 51 33.38 -18.28 -17.74
N THR A 52 32.79 -19.46 -17.94
CA THR A 52 32.73 -20.15 -19.26
C THR A 52 31.54 -19.76 -20.15
N SER A 53 30.69 -18.84 -19.69
CA SER A 53 29.37 -18.56 -20.27
C SER A 53 29.18 -17.11 -20.76
N ARG A 54 30.24 -16.29 -20.80
CA ARG A 54 30.13 -14.85 -21.10
C ARG A 54 29.57 -14.54 -22.50
N ALA A 55 29.78 -15.42 -23.47
CA ALA A 55 29.25 -15.22 -24.83
C ALA A 55 27.76 -15.55 -24.97
N MET A 56 27.23 -16.48 -24.16
CA MET A 56 25.82 -16.92 -24.23
C MET A 56 24.94 -16.20 -23.18
N GLN A 57 25.53 -15.71 -22.09
CA GLN A 57 24.83 -14.90 -21.08
C GLN A 57 24.69 -13.43 -21.45
N SER A 58 25.42 -12.91 -22.43
CA SER A 58 25.26 -11.53 -22.90
C SER A 58 23.85 -11.32 -23.50
N ASP A 59 23.34 -12.30 -24.25
CA ASP A 59 22.01 -12.23 -24.86
C ASP A 59 20.90 -12.44 -23.80
N ALA A 60 21.07 -13.38 -22.88
CA ALA A 60 20.15 -13.56 -21.74
C ALA A 60 20.11 -12.32 -20.83
N GLY A 61 21.25 -11.69 -20.58
CA GLY A 61 21.35 -10.44 -19.83
C GLY A 61 20.69 -9.27 -20.56
N THR A 62 20.90 -9.17 -21.89
CA THR A 62 20.25 -8.15 -22.73
C THR A 62 18.73 -8.35 -22.78
N SER A 63 18.27 -9.59 -22.86
CA SER A 63 16.85 -9.94 -22.81
C SER A 63 16.21 -9.56 -21.47
N LEU A 64 16.87 -9.88 -20.35
CA LEU A 64 16.41 -9.48 -19.02
C LEU A 64 16.39 -7.96 -18.87
N GLN A 65 17.44 -7.26 -19.31
CA GLN A 65 17.51 -5.80 -19.27
C GLN A 65 16.39 -5.16 -20.09
N ARG A 66 16.09 -5.71 -21.28
CA ARG A 66 14.97 -5.28 -22.11
C ARG A 66 13.64 -5.53 -21.42
N SER A 67 13.45 -6.70 -20.81
CA SER A 67 12.26 -7.04 -20.03
C SER A 67 12.05 -6.06 -18.87
N VAL A 68 13.09 -5.82 -18.06
CA VAL A 68 13.06 -4.85 -16.95
C VAL A 68 12.73 -3.45 -17.47
N ALA A 69 13.36 -3.00 -18.56
CA ALA A 69 13.10 -1.70 -19.16
C ALA A 69 11.63 -1.58 -19.62
N THR A 70 11.05 -2.62 -20.22
CA THR A 70 9.64 -2.63 -20.61
C THR A 70 8.70 -2.60 -19.41
N SER A 71 9.02 -3.33 -18.33
CA SER A 71 8.24 -3.31 -17.09
C SER A 71 8.29 -1.94 -16.42
N VAL A 72 9.46 -1.31 -16.36
CA VAL A 72 9.62 0.05 -15.81
C VAL A 72 8.84 1.07 -16.63
N ARG A 73 8.90 0.99 -17.98
CA ARG A 73 8.12 1.88 -18.85
C ARG A 73 6.63 1.74 -18.60
N ARG A 74 6.10 0.50 -18.57
CA ARG A 74 4.68 0.24 -18.26
C ARG A 74 4.30 0.76 -16.88
N ALA A 75 5.15 0.57 -15.87
CA ALA A 75 4.88 1.08 -14.53
C ALA A 75 4.76 2.60 -14.51
N ARG A 76 5.62 3.31 -15.26
CA ARG A 76 5.53 4.78 -15.41
C ARG A 76 4.25 5.21 -16.10
N GLU A 77 3.88 4.55 -17.21
CA GLU A 77 2.62 4.81 -17.92
C GLU A 77 1.39 4.62 -17.01
N GLN A 78 1.39 3.60 -16.15
CA GLN A 78 0.32 3.38 -15.17
C GLN A 78 0.25 4.49 -14.11
N LEU A 79 1.39 4.96 -13.62
CA LEU A 79 1.43 6.07 -12.66
C LEU A 79 0.94 7.37 -13.28
N ASP A 80 1.33 7.66 -14.53
CA ASP A 80 0.89 8.87 -15.23
C ASP A 80 -0.61 8.81 -15.52
N ARG A 81 -1.13 7.65 -15.93
CA ARG A 81 -2.58 7.42 -16.08
C ARG A 81 -3.32 7.60 -14.76
N SER A 82 -2.78 7.07 -13.66
CA SER A 82 -3.37 7.25 -12.33
C SER A 82 -3.41 8.72 -11.93
N ARG A 83 -2.34 9.48 -12.18
CA ARG A 83 -2.29 10.92 -11.89
C ARG A 83 -3.34 11.68 -12.70
N GLU A 84 -3.51 11.33 -13.97
CA GLU A 84 -4.52 11.95 -14.82
C GLU A 84 -5.94 11.71 -14.31
N LEU A 85 -6.24 10.48 -13.92
CA LEU A 85 -7.52 10.14 -13.31
C LEU A 85 -7.77 10.94 -12.03
N CYS A 86 -6.75 11.10 -11.18
CA CYS A 86 -6.86 11.93 -9.98
C CYS A 86 -7.15 13.40 -10.31
N ARG A 87 -6.50 13.97 -11.33
CA ARG A 87 -6.78 15.35 -11.79
C ARG A 87 -8.22 15.49 -12.28
N THR A 88 -8.69 14.57 -13.11
CA THR A 88 -10.06 14.57 -13.63
C THR A 88 -11.08 14.42 -12.50
N ALA A 89 -10.84 13.52 -11.55
CA ALA A 89 -11.72 13.32 -10.40
C ALA A 89 -11.80 14.58 -9.53
N ALA A 90 -10.67 15.23 -9.26
CA ALA A 90 -10.63 16.48 -8.50
C ALA A 90 -11.46 17.59 -9.16
N LEU A 91 -11.36 17.75 -10.49
CA LEU A 91 -12.17 18.72 -11.22
C LEU A 91 -13.67 18.42 -11.12
N ARG A 92 -14.07 17.15 -11.26
CA ARG A 92 -15.49 16.74 -11.14
C ARG A 92 -16.04 16.98 -9.73
N LEU A 93 -15.23 16.75 -8.70
CA LEU A 93 -15.61 17.04 -7.31
C LEU A 93 -15.80 18.55 -7.11
N GLN A 94 -14.89 19.38 -7.61
CA GLN A 94 -15.03 20.84 -7.55
C GLN A 94 -16.31 21.32 -8.25
N GLN A 95 -16.60 20.80 -9.44
CA GLN A 95 -17.85 21.11 -10.15
C GLN A 95 -19.09 20.70 -9.36
N SER A 96 -19.06 19.50 -8.76
CA SER A 96 -20.17 19.01 -7.94
C SER A 96 -20.39 19.87 -6.69
N ASP A 97 -19.30 20.29 -6.04
CA ASP A 97 -19.36 21.15 -4.86
C ASP A 97 -19.86 22.56 -5.20
N ALA A 98 -19.47 23.11 -6.35
CA ALA A 98 -20.01 24.38 -6.85
C ALA A 98 -21.53 24.30 -7.07
N ILE A 99 -22.03 23.23 -7.69
CA ILE A 99 -23.48 23.00 -7.87
C ILE A 99 -24.18 22.91 -6.50
N ARG A 100 -23.62 22.16 -5.55
CA ARG A 100 -24.20 22.03 -4.20
C ARG A 100 -24.23 23.36 -3.46
N GLN A 101 -23.21 24.19 -3.61
CA GLN A 101 -23.16 25.52 -3.01
C GLN A 101 -24.21 26.44 -3.62
N GLN A 102 -24.34 26.47 -4.96
CA GLN A 102 -25.37 27.24 -5.65
C GLN A 102 -26.78 26.85 -5.21
N LEU A 103 -27.07 25.55 -5.15
CA LEU A 103 -28.37 25.07 -4.67
C LEU A 103 -28.62 25.48 -3.22
N ARG A 104 -27.58 25.46 -2.38
CA ARG A 104 -27.69 25.89 -0.98
C ARG A 104 -27.94 27.40 -0.87
N THR A 105 -27.28 28.22 -1.67
CA THR A 105 -27.50 29.68 -1.68
C THR A 105 -28.88 30.03 -2.20
N ASP A 106 -29.32 29.40 -3.29
CA ASP A 106 -30.64 29.62 -3.87
C ASP A 106 -31.76 29.22 -2.90
N TRP A 107 -31.58 28.09 -2.21
CA TRP A 107 -32.53 27.64 -1.20
C TRP A 107 -32.60 28.63 -0.03
N SER A 108 -31.45 29.05 0.52
CA SER A 108 -31.41 30.06 1.58
C SER A 108 -32.03 31.40 1.16
N ALA A 109 -31.83 31.83 -0.09
CA ALA A 109 -32.43 33.05 -0.62
C ALA A 109 -33.96 32.96 -0.74
N ARG A 110 -34.49 31.79 -1.14
CA ARG A 110 -35.95 31.53 -1.18
C ARG A 110 -36.56 31.42 0.21
N SER A 111 -35.82 30.92 1.19
CA SER A 111 -36.30 30.71 2.56
C SER A 111 -36.11 31.92 3.47
N ALA A 112 -35.47 33.00 3.00
CA ALA A 112 -35.37 34.23 3.77
C ALA A 112 -36.77 34.80 4.02
N PRO A 113 -37.17 35.02 5.29
CA PRO A 113 -38.48 35.58 5.59
C PRO A 113 -38.55 37.00 5.02
N THR A 114 -39.58 37.27 4.22
CA THR A 114 -39.89 38.63 3.76
C THR A 114 -40.18 39.49 4.99
N PRO A 115 -39.52 40.66 5.17
CA PRO A 115 -39.73 41.52 6.33
C PRO A 115 -41.16 42.08 6.47
N ASP A 116 -42.00 41.94 5.46
CA ASP A 116 -43.38 42.45 5.44
C ASP A 116 -44.40 41.30 5.40
N ALA A 117 -44.74 40.79 6.58
CA ALA A 117 -46.04 40.16 6.78
C ALA A 117 -46.53 40.54 8.17
N GLY A 118 -47.14 41.73 8.24
CA GLY A 118 -47.85 42.23 9.40
C GLY A 118 -48.76 41.14 9.98
N GLY A 119 -48.62 40.90 11.28
CA GLY A 119 -49.36 39.88 12.02
C GLY A 119 -50.86 40.04 11.83
N GLY A 120 -51.45 39.11 11.08
CA GLY A 120 -52.89 38.90 11.03
C GLY A 120 -53.41 38.53 12.41
N SER A 121 -54.33 39.36 12.90
CA SER A 121 -55.15 39.14 14.09
C SER A 121 -55.85 37.78 14.03
N TRP A 122 -55.62 36.94 15.03
CA TRP A 122 -56.37 35.69 15.23
C TRP A 122 -57.78 36.02 15.75
N PRO A 123 -58.87 35.42 15.19
CA PRO A 123 -60.21 35.62 15.72
C PRO A 123 -60.39 34.80 17.01
N GLY A 124 -60.76 35.50 18.09
CA GLY A 124 -61.00 34.95 19.41
C GLY A 124 -62.23 34.03 19.47
N SER A 125 -62.16 33.09 20.41
CA SER A 125 -63.22 32.15 20.82
C SER A 125 -64.22 32.79 21.78
#